data_AF-A0A413CU35-F1
#
_entry.id   AF-A0A413CU35-F1
#
_cell.length_a   1.000
_cell.length_b   1.000
_cell.length_c   1.000
_cell.angle_alpha   90.00
_cell.angle_beta   90.00
_cell.angle_gamma   90.00
#
_symmetry.space_group_name_H-M   'P 1'
#
loop_
_entity.id
_entity.type
_entity.pdbx_description
1 polymer ?
#
loop_
_entity_poly.entity_id
_entity_poly.type
_entity_poly.pdbx_seq_one_letter_code
_entity_poly.pdbx_strand_id
1 'polypeptide(L)'
;MNKKVLVSVFALSMFFGLTACSSEKPEEKKEDTKVVEKKEEKKEEKKEESTDAVLVREISSKTYTVTIPQLTSFYTPSRDGLEVKTEVNEQQISYTLEDEFGDFKMAIYVNPISAESAEAYANRINEGFKDDESKQYKPSTVGDFSGFRKVTTSENPSFKCKDNLLLDFESVDGSAVVMSVTVEQFNDTDTADMEVAMKAILDNMKVEVK
;
A
#
# COMPACT_ATOMS: atom_id res chain seq x y z
N MET A 1 -45.56 22.95 14.57
CA MET A 1 -45.01 24.30 14.84
C MET A 1 -43.69 24.18 15.60
N ASN A 2 -42.76 25.10 15.31
CA ASN A 2 -41.48 25.43 15.98
C ASN A 2 -40.28 24.51 15.62
N LYS A 3 -39.49 24.81 14.58
CA LYS A 3 -38.47 25.89 14.40
C LYS A 3 -37.35 25.88 15.44
N LYS A 4 -36.14 25.53 15.00
CA LYS A 4 -34.90 26.34 15.13
C LYS A 4 -33.77 25.70 14.30
N VAL A 5 -33.49 26.35 13.18
CA VAL A 5 -32.29 26.15 12.34
C VAL A 5 -31.24 27.13 12.86
N LEU A 6 -30.02 26.66 13.12
CA LEU A 6 -28.86 27.49 13.45
C LEU A 6 -27.94 27.51 12.23
N VAL A 7 -27.98 28.61 11.49
CA VAL A 7 -27.04 28.96 10.42
C VAL A 7 -25.91 29.76 11.07
N SER A 8 -24.68 29.27 11.00
CA SER A 8 -23.47 30.01 11.38
C SER A 8 -22.77 30.46 10.10
N VAL A 9 -22.80 31.77 9.84
CA VAL A 9 -22.05 32.43 8.76
C VAL A 9 -20.73 32.91 9.33
N PHE A 10 -19.62 32.34 8.85
CA PHE A 10 -18.27 32.87 9.07
C PHE A 10 -18.00 33.97 8.04
N ALA A 11 -17.94 35.22 8.52
CA ALA A 11 -17.52 36.37 7.72
C ALA A 11 -16.00 36.53 7.85
N LEU A 12 -15.26 36.32 6.75
CA LEU A 12 -13.82 36.58 6.67
C LEU A 12 -13.61 37.95 6.02
N SER A 13 -13.30 38.96 6.82
CA SER A 13 -13.00 40.32 6.39
C SER A 13 -11.62 40.41 5.75
N MET A 14 -11.59 40.79 4.47
CA MET A 14 -10.40 41.28 3.76
C MET A 14 -9.96 42.63 4.35
N PHE A 15 -8.68 42.75 4.68
CA PHE A 15 -8.04 44.03 5.02
C PHE A 15 -6.91 44.29 4.02
N PHE A 16 -7.20 45.11 3.00
CA PHE A 16 -6.19 45.72 2.12
C PHE A 16 -5.96 47.14 2.62
N GLY A 17 -4.81 47.38 3.24
CA GLY A 17 -4.34 48.72 3.61
C GLY A 17 -2.99 48.97 2.96
N LEU A 18 -2.98 49.62 1.80
CA LEU A 18 -1.79 50.20 1.16
C LEU A 18 -1.88 51.72 1.30
N THR A 19 -1.15 52.27 2.25
CA THR A 19 -0.80 53.70 2.29
C THR A 19 0.56 53.86 2.96
N ALA A 20 1.57 54.27 2.20
CA ALA A 20 2.73 54.94 2.77
C ALA A 20 3.33 55.90 1.72
N CYS A 21 3.30 57.18 2.05
CA CYS A 21 3.91 58.29 1.33
C CYS A 21 5.44 58.29 1.49
N SER A 22 6.11 58.59 0.38
CA SER A 22 7.25 59.50 0.17
C SER A 22 8.24 59.84 1.31
N SER A 23 9.52 59.68 0.94
CA SER A 23 10.70 60.53 1.24
C SER A 23 11.34 60.50 2.64
N GLU A 24 12.48 59.82 2.79
CA GLU A 24 13.85 60.38 2.85
C GLU A 24 14.88 59.30 3.33
N LYS A 25 16.08 59.36 2.74
CA LYS A 25 17.29 58.49 2.84
C LYS A 25 18.11 58.86 4.12
N PRO A 26 19.20 58.18 4.66
CA PRO A 26 20.19 57.22 4.06
C PRO A 26 20.70 56.01 4.90
N GLU A 27 21.52 55.18 4.20
CA GLU A 27 22.68 54.33 4.66
C GLU A 27 22.37 53.11 5.56
N GLU A 28 23.02 51.93 5.49
CA GLU A 28 24.17 51.39 4.75
C GLU A 28 24.14 49.83 4.86
N LYS A 29 24.77 49.13 3.91
CA LYS A 29 25.43 47.80 4.01
C LYS A 29 24.64 46.47 4.08
N LYS A 30 24.92 45.67 3.02
CA LYS A 30 25.20 44.20 2.95
C LYS A 30 24.04 43.27 3.39
N GLU A 31 23.68 42.20 2.69
CA GLU A 31 24.49 41.15 2.09
C GLU A 31 23.58 40.26 1.21
N ASP A 32 24.19 39.52 0.29
CA ASP A 32 23.62 38.58 -0.67
C ASP A 32 22.47 37.69 -0.17
N THR A 33 21.39 37.56 -0.95
CA THR A 33 20.79 36.23 -1.18
C THR A 33 20.07 36.15 -2.53
N LYS A 34 20.69 35.38 -3.41
CA LYS A 34 20.23 34.88 -4.70
C LYS A 34 18.91 34.09 -4.53
N VAL A 35 17.79 34.69 -4.91
CA VAL A 35 16.50 33.98 -5.06
C VAL A 35 16.60 33.08 -6.27
N VAL A 36 16.97 31.82 -6.04
CA VAL A 36 16.83 30.74 -7.01
C VAL A 36 15.36 30.32 -6.95
N GLU A 37 14.58 30.73 -7.95
CA GLU A 37 13.29 30.12 -8.28
C GLU A 37 13.52 28.63 -8.54
N LYS A 38 13.31 27.81 -7.52
CA LYS A 38 13.20 26.36 -7.67
C LYS A 38 11.77 26.07 -8.11
N LYS A 39 11.53 26.24 -9.41
CA LYS A 39 10.36 25.75 -10.13
C LYS A 39 10.30 24.23 -9.92
N GLU A 40 9.47 23.78 -9.00
CA GLU A 40 9.10 22.36 -8.88
C GLU A 40 8.30 21.97 -10.12
N GLU A 41 9.01 21.66 -11.19
CA GLU A 41 8.52 20.75 -12.21
C GLU A 41 8.44 19.36 -11.57
N LYS A 42 7.27 19.03 -10.98
CA LYS A 42 6.92 17.64 -10.69
C LYS A 42 6.63 16.97 -12.02
N LYS A 43 7.72 16.43 -12.53
CA LYS A 43 7.94 15.75 -13.78
C LYS A 43 7.17 14.42 -13.83
N GLU A 44 6.55 14.23 -14.99
CA GLU A 44 6.25 12.96 -15.66
C GLU A 44 5.23 12.00 -15.02
N GLU A 45 4.02 12.02 -15.59
CA GLU A 45 3.26 10.79 -15.89
C GLU A 45 4.23 9.76 -16.50
N LYS A 46 4.67 8.82 -15.65
CA LYS A 46 5.53 7.72 -16.07
C LYS A 46 4.64 6.73 -16.81
N LYS A 47 4.70 6.80 -18.14
CA LYS A 47 4.29 5.75 -19.07
C LYS A 47 4.63 4.38 -18.47
N GLU A 48 3.61 3.55 -18.24
CA GLU A 48 3.74 2.17 -17.77
C GLU A 48 4.65 1.39 -18.73
N GLU A 49 5.94 1.37 -18.43
CA GLU A 49 6.87 0.47 -19.08
C GLU A 49 6.70 -0.87 -18.37
N SER A 50 5.95 -1.75 -19.05
CA SER A 50 5.80 -3.20 -18.85
C SER A 50 7.09 -3.86 -18.36
N THR A 51 7.36 -3.78 -17.08
CA THR A 51 8.57 -4.29 -16.44
C THR A 51 8.19 -4.95 -15.13
N ASP A 52 9.01 -5.91 -14.70
CA ASP A 52 8.84 -6.60 -13.44
C ASP A 52 8.80 -5.60 -12.28
N ALA A 53 7.92 -5.85 -11.31
CA ALA A 53 7.90 -5.12 -10.06
C ALA A 53 9.08 -5.57 -9.20
N VAL A 54 10.00 -4.64 -8.88
CA VAL A 54 11.20 -4.91 -8.08
C VAL A 54 11.22 -4.03 -6.85
N LEU A 55 11.03 -4.64 -5.68
CA LEU A 55 11.18 -4.01 -4.37
C LEU A 55 12.57 -4.33 -3.81
N VAL A 56 13.35 -3.30 -3.49
CA VAL A 56 14.61 -3.43 -2.73
C VAL A 56 14.39 -2.79 -1.36
N ARG A 57 14.48 -3.60 -0.29
CA ARG A 57 14.20 -3.16 1.08
C ARG A 57 15.29 -3.60 2.04
N GLU A 58 15.81 -2.66 2.82
CA GLU A 58 16.75 -2.96 3.89
C GLU A 58 16.00 -3.18 5.22
N ILE A 59 16.23 -4.32 5.87
CA ILE A 59 15.62 -4.68 7.15
C ILE A 59 16.68 -5.32 8.03
N SER A 60 16.94 -4.75 9.22
CA SER A 60 17.90 -5.30 10.18
C SER A 60 19.28 -5.59 9.56
N SER A 61 19.77 -4.65 8.74
CA SER A 61 21.06 -4.71 8.04
C SER A 61 21.19 -5.83 6.99
N LYS A 62 20.08 -6.43 6.57
CA LYS A 62 19.99 -7.31 5.39
C LYS A 62 19.22 -6.60 4.29
N THR A 63 19.62 -6.79 3.05
CA THR A 63 18.93 -6.27 1.87
C THR A 63 18.09 -7.37 1.24
N TYR A 64 16.77 -7.15 1.19
CA TYR A 64 15.80 -8.03 0.56
C TYR A 64 15.45 -7.46 -0.81
N THR A 65 15.54 -8.28 -1.85
CA THR A 65 15.04 -7.95 -3.18
C THR A 65 13.89 -8.88 -3.51
N VAL A 66 12.70 -8.32 -3.70
CA VAL A 66 11.51 -9.06 -4.15
C VAL A 66 11.25 -8.66 -5.60
N THR A 67 11.21 -9.64 -6.49
CA THR A 67 10.91 -9.46 -7.91
C THR A 67 9.66 -10.24 -8.25
N ILE A 68 8.70 -9.60 -8.89
CA ILE A 68 7.48 -10.22 -9.39
C ILE A 68 7.31 -9.78 -10.85
N PRO A 69 7.12 -10.69 -11.81
CA PRO A 69 6.81 -10.30 -13.17
C PRO A 69 5.57 -9.40 -13.26
N GLN A 70 5.32 -8.81 -14.43
CA GLN A 70 4.09 -8.06 -14.63
C GLN A 70 2.87 -8.94 -14.32
N LEU A 71 1.95 -8.47 -13.46
CA LEU A 71 0.83 -9.28 -12.96
C LEU A 71 0.01 -9.92 -14.09
N THR A 72 -0.27 -9.15 -15.15
CA THR A 72 -1.03 -9.59 -16.32
C THR A 72 -0.33 -10.65 -17.17
N SER A 73 0.96 -10.94 -16.92
CA SER A 73 1.69 -11.98 -17.64
C SER A 73 1.45 -13.39 -17.09
N PHE A 74 0.99 -13.53 -15.84
CA PHE A 74 0.77 -14.82 -15.19
C PHE A 74 -0.58 -14.94 -14.46
N TYR A 75 -1.31 -13.85 -14.28
CA TYR A 75 -2.61 -13.84 -13.64
C TYR A 75 -3.67 -13.23 -14.57
N THR A 76 -4.76 -13.97 -14.76
CA THR A 76 -5.96 -13.51 -15.45
C THR A 76 -7.12 -13.53 -14.45
N PRO A 77 -7.66 -12.37 -14.05
CA PRO A 77 -8.83 -12.30 -13.19
C PRO A 77 -10.04 -12.99 -13.83
N SER A 78 -10.98 -13.48 -13.02
CA SER A 78 -12.21 -14.08 -13.55
C SER A 78 -13.12 -13.04 -14.23
N ARG A 79 -12.94 -11.76 -13.89
CA ARG A 79 -13.67 -10.62 -14.44
C ARG A 79 -12.88 -9.97 -15.59
N ASP A 80 -13.57 -9.72 -16.70
CA ASP A 80 -13.04 -8.95 -17.82
C ASP A 80 -13.08 -7.44 -17.54
N GLY A 81 -12.27 -6.68 -18.29
CA GLY A 81 -12.34 -5.21 -18.30
C GLY A 81 -11.72 -4.52 -17.08
N LEU A 82 -10.96 -5.23 -16.25
CA LEU A 82 -10.27 -4.64 -15.11
C LEU A 82 -9.01 -3.87 -15.56
N GLU A 83 -8.87 -2.64 -15.06
CA GLU A 83 -7.62 -1.88 -15.12
C GLU A 83 -6.68 -2.42 -14.03
N VAL A 84 -5.43 -2.70 -14.40
CA VAL A 84 -4.41 -3.19 -13.47
C VAL A 84 -3.36 -2.11 -13.27
N LYS A 85 -3.23 -1.61 -12.04
CA LYS A 85 -2.19 -0.65 -11.63
C LYS A 85 -1.16 -1.35 -10.75
N THR A 86 0.12 -1.13 -11.05
CA THR A 86 1.23 -1.63 -10.25
C THR A 86 1.99 -0.47 -9.62
N GLU A 87 2.20 -0.53 -8.31
CA GLU A 87 2.98 0.45 -7.56
C GLU A 87 4.03 -0.26 -6.71
N VAL A 88 5.24 0.30 -6.68
CA VAL A 88 6.31 -0.15 -5.80
C VAL A 88 6.76 1.03 -4.96
N ASN A 89 6.70 0.89 -3.64
CA ASN A 89 7.23 1.86 -2.70
C ASN A 89 8.31 1.22 -1.81
N GLU A 90 8.82 1.94 -0.82
CA GLU A 90 9.92 1.46 0.05
C GLU A 90 9.54 0.26 0.94
N GLN A 91 8.24 0.01 1.12
CA GLN A 91 7.73 -1.00 2.03
C GLN A 91 7.21 -2.24 1.31
N GLN A 92 6.56 -2.06 0.15
CA GLN A 92 5.79 -3.11 -0.50
C GLN A 92 5.67 -2.92 -2.02
N ILE A 93 5.35 -4.02 -2.69
CA ILE A 93 4.74 -4.04 -4.03
C ILE A 93 3.23 -4.09 -3.83
N SER A 94 2.49 -3.26 -4.57
CA SER A 94 1.04 -3.28 -4.57
C SER A 94 0.46 -3.33 -5.98
N TYR A 95 -0.57 -4.15 -6.15
CA TYR A 95 -1.37 -4.23 -7.36
C TYR A 95 -2.79 -3.80 -7.03
N THR A 96 -3.41 -3.00 -7.89
CA THR A 96 -4.84 -2.69 -7.81
C THR A 96 -5.51 -3.15 -9.10
N LEU A 97 -6.58 -3.92 -8.97
CA LEU A 97 -7.45 -4.36 -10.05
C LEU A 97 -8.83 -3.75 -9.82
N GLU A 98 -9.26 -2.88 -10.72
CA GLU A 98 -10.47 -2.07 -10.55
C GLU A 98 -11.22 -2.00 -11.89
N ASP A 99 -12.54 -2.13 -11.85
CA ASP A 99 -13.36 -1.89 -13.04
C ASP A 99 -13.55 -0.39 -13.30
N GLU A 100 -14.07 -0.03 -14.47
CA GLU A 100 -14.27 1.36 -14.89
C GLU A 100 -15.16 2.16 -13.92
N PHE A 101 -16.10 1.50 -13.24
CA PHE A 101 -17.10 2.15 -12.39
C PHE A 101 -16.69 2.17 -10.90
N GLY A 102 -15.63 1.44 -10.54
CA GLY A 102 -15.20 1.21 -9.16
C GLY A 102 -16.11 0.26 -8.39
N ASP A 103 -17.00 -0.48 -9.05
CA ASP A 103 -17.92 -1.42 -8.38
C ASP A 103 -17.17 -2.66 -7.88
N PHE A 104 -16.17 -3.10 -8.65
CA PHE A 104 -15.18 -4.08 -8.23
C PHE A 104 -13.83 -3.39 -8.00
N LYS A 105 -13.23 -3.67 -6.85
CA LYS A 105 -11.86 -3.25 -6.53
C LYS A 105 -11.20 -4.30 -5.65
N MET A 106 -10.08 -4.84 -6.14
CA MET A 106 -9.19 -5.73 -5.42
C MET A 106 -7.80 -5.12 -5.33
N ALA A 107 -7.16 -5.18 -4.16
CA ALA A 107 -5.75 -4.84 -4.01
C ALA A 107 -4.96 -6.04 -3.52
N ILE A 108 -3.71 -6.15 -3.97
CA ILE A 108 -2.77 -7.17 -3.53
C ILE A 108 -1.53 -6.47 -3.01
N TYR A 109 -1.04 -6.88 -1.84
CA TYR A 109 0.12 -6.29 -1.17
C TYR A 109 1.14 -7.37 -0.86
N VAL A 110 2.40 -7.12 -1.23
CA VAL A 110 3.52 -8.04 -1.02
C VAL A 110 4.67 -7.33 -0.34
N ASN A 111 5.09 -7.81 0.82
CA ASN A 111 6.22 -7.22 1.53
C ASN A 111 6.99 -8.22 2.40
N PRO A 112 8.33 -8.11 2.50
CA PRO A 112 9.12 -8.82 3.48
C PRO A 112 8.93 -8.21 4.88
N ILE A 113 9.06 -9.04 5.92
CA ILE A 113 8.88 -8.68 7.33
C ILE A 113 10.14 -9.00 8.13
N SER A 114 10.49 -8.11 9.07
CA SER A 114 11.50 -8.39 10.10
C SER A 114 10.91 -9.29 11.17
N ALA A 115 11.13 -10.59 11.06
CA ALA A 115 10.74 -11.57 12.07
C ALA A 115 11.65 -12.80 12.00
N GLU A 116 11.66 -13.57 13.09
CA GLU A 116 12.39 -14.84 13.17
C GLU A 116 11.72 -15.92 12.31
N SER A 117 10.39 -15.96 12.33
CA SER A 117 9.56 -16.83 11.49
C SER A 117 8.16 -16.24 11.33
N ALA A 118 7.42 -16.74 10.34
CA ALA A 118 6.00 -16.44 10.17
C ALA A 118 5.18 -16.83 11.40
N GLU A 119 5.50 -17.98 12.02
CA GLU A 119 4.86 -18.43 13.27
C GLU A 119 5.09 -17.45 14.42
N ALA A 120 6.35 -17.04 14.64
CA ALA A 120 6.69 -16.11 15.71
C ALA A 120 5.98 -14.75 15.51
N TYR A 121 5.92 -14.27 14.26
CA TYR A 121 5.19 -13.04 13.94
C TYR A 121 3.68 -13.21 14.17
N ALA A 122 3.09 -14.29 13.68
CA ALA A 122 1.68 -14.61 13.84
C ALA A 122 1.29 -14.69 15.33
N ASN A 123 2.06 -15.41 16.14
CA ASN A 123 1.84 -15.53 17.59
C ASN A 123 1.90 -14.18 18.28
N ARG A 124 2.88 -13.34 17.96
CA ARG A 124 2.97 -11.97 18.50
C ARG A 124 1.74 -11.11 18.16
N ILE A 125 1.19 -11.23 16.94
CA ILE A 125 -0.04 -10.51 16.58
C ILE A 125 -1.26 -11.11 17.32
N ASN A 126 -1.33 -12.43 17.41
CA ASN A 126 -2.42 -13.15 18.08
C ASN A 126 -2.52 -12.82 19.58
N GLU A 127 -1.41 -12.44 20.23
CA GLU A 127 -1.43 -11.94 21.61
C GLU A 127 -2.34 -10.72 21.82
N GLY A 128 -2.58 -9.91 20.79
CA GLY A 128 -3.52 -8.80 20.81
C GLY A 128 -4.99 -9.20 20.64
N PHE A 129 -5.27 -10.47 20.33
CA PHE A 129 -6.61 -10.99 20.01
C PHE A 129 -6.93 -12.27 20.79
N LYS A 130 -6.42 -12.41 22.03
CA LYS A 130 -6.60 -13.62 22.85
C LYS A 130 -8.06 -14.01 23.05
N ASP A 131 -8.95 -13.03 23.13
CA ASP A 131 -10.39 -13.23 23.38
C ASP A 131 -11.22 -13.33 22.08
N ASP A 132 -10.58 -13.23 20.91
CA ASP A 132 -11.26 -13.27 19.61
C ASP A 132 -10.45 -14.07 18.58
N GLU A 133 -10.61 -15.39 18.63
CA GLU A 133 -9.94 -16.32 17.71
C GLU A 133 -10.26 -16.07 16.24
N SER A 134 -11.36 -15.38 15.91
CA SER A 134 -11.71 -15.04 14.52
C SER A 134 -10.75 -14.00 13.93
N LYS A 135 -10.04 -13.24 14.78
CA LYS A 135 -9.05 -12.23 14.39
C LYS A 135 -7.61 -12.74 14.48
N GLN A 136 -7.42 -14.02 14.81
CA GLN A 136 -6.10 -14.63 14.91
C GLN A 136 -5.66 -15.24 13.58
N TYR A 137 -4.36 -15.23 13.35
CA TYR A 137 -3.72 -16.07 12.34
C TYR A 137 -3.74 -17.53 12.78
N LYS A 138 -4.02 -18.43 11.83
CA LYS A 138 -4.04 -19.89 12.04
C LYS A 138 -3.18 -20.59 10.97
N PRO A 139 -2.55 -21.73 11.28
CA PRO A 139 -1.87 -22.53 10.27
C PRO A 139 -2.80 -22.86 9.10
N SER A 140 -2.33 -22.65 7.87
CA SER A 140 -3.11 -22.86 6.65
C SER A 140 -2.17 -23.04 5.45
N THR A 141 -2.73 -23.46 4.32
CA THR A 141 -2.06 -23.48 3.03
C THR A 141 -2.76 -22.59 2.01
N VAL A 142 -2.01 -22.13 1.00
CA VAL A 142 -2.50 -21.54 -0.25
C VAL A 142 -1.72 -22.22 -1.37
N GLY A 143 -2.35 -23.13 -2.11
CA GLY A 143 -1.62 -24.04 -2.99
C GLY A 143 -0.58 -24.86 -2.21
N ASP A 144 0.67 -24.85 -2.68
CA ASP A 144 1.79 -25.55 -2.05
C ASP A 144 2.47 -24.74 -0.93
N PHE A 145 2.05 -23.50 -0.71
CA PHE A 145 2.64 -22.60 0.29
C PHE A 145 1.96 -22.78 1.64
N SER A 146 2.73 -23.19 2.64
CA SER A 146 2.28 -23.32 4.03
C SER A 146 2.65 -22.07 4.83
N GLY A 147 1.76 -21.66 5.73
CA GLY A 147 1.99 -20.50 6.57
C GLY A 147 0.87 -20.27 7.58
N PHE A 148 0.73 -19.01 7.98
CA PHE A 148 -0.26 -18.56 8.95
C PHE A 148 -1.20 -17.57 8.26
N ARG A 149 -2.47 -17.96 8.11
CA ARG A 149 -3.47 -17.21 7.36
C ARG A 149 -4.47 -16.56 8.31
N LYS A 150 -4.89 -15.36 7.97
CA LYS A 150 -5.99 -14.64 8.63
C LYS A 150 -6.90 -14.05 7.58
N VAL A 151 -8.16 -14.48 7.61
CA VAL A 151 -9.25 -13.92 6.80
C VAL A 151 -10.10 -13.04 7.71
N THR A 152 -10.31 -11.79 7.33
CA THR A 152 -11.14 -10.84 8.07
C THR A 152 -12.19 -10.28 7.13
N THR A 153 -13.46 -10.42 7.51
CA THR A 153 -14.56 -9.74 6.81
C THR A 153 -14.98 -8.50 7.59
N SER A 154 -15.48 -7.50 6.88
CA SER A 154 -15.87 -6.22 7.46
C SER A 154 -17.14 -5.68 6.80
N GLU A 155 -18.03 -5.17 7.64
CA GLU A 155 -19.21 -4.41 7.18
C GLU A 155 -18.89 -2.92 6.93
N ASN A 156 -17.70 -2.45 7.34
CA ASN A 156 -17.22 -1.08 7.16
C ASN A 156 -16.80 -0.86 5.68
N PRO A 157 -17.13 0.28 5.06
CA PRO A 157 -16.74 0.62 3.68
C PRO A 157 -15.24 0.60 3.36
N SER A 158 -14.35 0.48 4.35
CA SER A 158 -12.91 0.45 4.09
C SER A 158 -12.43 -0.82 3.38
N PHE A 159 -13.07 -1.98 3.61
CA PHE A 159 -12.88 -3.22 2.85
C PHE A 159 -14.01 -4.21 3.20
N LYS A 160 -14.34 -5.12 2.29
CA LYS A 160 -15.28 -6.24 2.52
C LYS A 160 -14.61 -7.49 3.04
N CYS A 161 -13.51 -7.90 2.40
CA CYS A 161 -12.74 -9.05 2.80
C CYS A 161 -11.25 -8.74 2.72
N LYS A 162 -10.49 -9.15 3.73
CA LYS A 162 -9.04 -9.13 3.73
C LYS A 162 -8.52 -10.52 4.04
N ASP A 163 -7.73 -11.06 3.13
CA ASP A 163 -7.09 -12.34 3.27
C ASP A 163 -5.58 -12.14 3.30
N ASN A 164 -4.93 -12.52 4.39
CA ASN A 164 -3.49 -12.35 4.54
C ASN A 164 -2.82 -13.67 4.93
N LEU A 165 -1.79 -14.02 4.17
CA LEU A 165 -0.87 -15.12 4.45
C LEU A 165 0.48 -14.57 4.90
N LEU A 166 0.93 -15.04 6.06
CA LEU A 166 2.31 -14.94 6.53
C LEU A 166 3.00 -16.27 6.28
N LEU A 167 4.20 -16.26 5.69
CA LEU A 167 4.94 -17.49 5.41
C LEU A 167 6.45 -17.29 5.46
N ASP A 168 7.15 -18.36 5.82
CA ASP A 168 8.59 -18.47 5.70
C ASP A 168 8.90 -18.88 4.25
N PHE A 169 9.13 -17.89 3.40
CA PHE A 169 9.38 -18.11 1.98
C PHE A 169 10.86 -18.42 1.74
N GLU A 170 11.15 -19.47 0.98
CA GLU A 170 12.51 -19.83 0.61
C GLU A 170 13.07 -18.85 -0.44
N SER A 171 14.10 -18.10 -0.09
CA SER A 171 14.82 -17.24 -1.03
C SER A 171 15.74 -18.05 -1.94
N VAL A 172 16.27 -17.41 -2.98
CA VAL A 172 17.12 -18.02 -4.01
C VAL A 172 18.36 -18.72 -3.45
N ASP A 173 18.86 -18.27 -2.30
CA ASP A 173 20.00 -18.86 -1.60
C ASP A 173 19.62 -19.98 -0.61
N GLY A 174 18.33 -20.32 -0.50
CA GLY A 174 17.78 -21.29 0.45
C GLY A 174 17.51 -20.74 1.86
N SER A 175 17.75 -19.44 2.10
CA SER A 175 17.38 -18.81 3.37
C SER A 175 15.85 -18.67 3.48
N ALA A 176 15.31 -18.72 4.70
CA ALA A 176 13.90 -18.37 4.93
C ALA A 176 13.75 -16.85 5.09
N VAL A 177 12.78 -16.27 4.38
CA VAL A 177 12.37 -14.87 4.50
C VAL A 177 10.91 -14.81 4.90
N VAL A 178 10.61 -14.13 6.00
CA VAL A 178 9.21 -13.93 6.40
C VAL A 178 8.55 -12.95 5.42
N MET A 179 7.58 -13.45 4.66
CA MET A 179 6.80 -12.69 3.70
C MET A 179 5.37 -12.49 4.20
N SER A 180 4.78 -11.36 3.82
CA SER A 180 3.34 -11.11 3.94
C SER A 180 2.77 -10.89 2.55
N VAL A 181 1.76 -11.68 2.20
CA VAL A 181 0.94 -11.48 1.00
C VAL A 181 -0.49 -11.24 1.46
N THR A 182 -1.04 -10.08 1.13
CA THR A 182 -2.42 -9.70 1.48
C THR A 182 -3.21 -9.46 0.22
N VAL A 183 -4.43 -9.99 0.15
CA VAL A 183 -5.43 -9.64 -0.86
C VAL A 183 -6.61 -8.99 -0.15
N GLU A 184 -6.99 -7.80 -0.59
CA GLU A 184 -8.13 -7.04 -0.07
C GLU A 184 -9.17 -6.83 -1.16
N GLN A 185 -10.43 -7.13 -0.85
CA GLN A 185 -11.60 -6.86 -1.67
C GLN A 185 -12.40 -5.74 -1.02
N PHE A 186 -12.69 -4.67 -1.76
CA PHE A 186 -13.20 -3.42 -1.19
C PHE A 186 -14.71 -3.26 -1.28
N ASN A 187 -15.29 -3.63 -2.42
CA ASN A 187 -16.65 -3.22 -2.78
C ASN A 187 -17.57 -4.42 -3.06
N ASP A 188 -17.00 -5.54 -3.52
CA ASP A 188 -17.74 -6.77 -3.80
C ASP A 188 -17.70 -7.75 -2.61
N THR A 189 -18.74 -8.57 -2.48
CA THR A 189 -18.77 -9.71 -1.55
C THR A 189 -18.18 -10.99 -2.15
N ASP A 190 -17.99 -11.02 -3.48
CA ASP A 190 -17.34 -12.12 -4.16
C ASP A 190 -15.85 -12.15 -3.86
N THR A 191 -15.41 -13.28 -3.31
CA THR A 191 -14.03 -13.55 -2.91
C THR A 191 -13.38 -14.66 -3.73
N ALA A 192 -14.03 -15.13 -4.80
CA ALA A 192 -13.58 -16.28 -5.58
C ALA A 192 -12.15 -16.12 -6.12
N ASP A 193 -11.79 -14.91 -6.54
CA ASP A 193 -10.47 -14.60 -7.10
C ASP A 193 -9.40 -14.34 -6.03
N MET A 194 -9.75 -14.18 -4.76
CA MET A 194 -8.78 -13.72 -3.75
C MET A 194 -7.67 -14.75 -3.51
N GLU A 195 -8.03 -16.02 -3.31
CA GLU A 195 -7.04 -17.08 -3.10
C GLU A 195 -6.27 -17.39 -4.39
N VAL A 196 -6.94 -17.29 -5.56
CA VAL A 196 -6.32 -17.49 -6.87
C VAL A 196 -5.26 -16.42 -7.13
N ALA A 197 -5.57 -15.15 -6.85
CA ALA A 197 -4.63 -14.05 -6.96
C ALA A 197 -3.45 -14.19 -5.99
N MET A 198 -3.73 -14.55 -4.74
CA MET A 198 -2.67 -14.79 -3.73
C MET A 198 -1.73 -15.91 -4.19
N LYS A 199 -2.27 -17.03 -4.65
CA LYS A 199 -1.47 -18.15 -5.17
C LYS A 199 -0.64 -17.73 -6.38
N ALA A 200 -1.23 -16.99 -7.32
CA ALA A 200 -0.54 -16.54 -8.52
C ALA A 200 0.67 -15.65 -8.18
N ILE A 201 0.56 -14.76 -7.18
CA ILE A 201 1.70 -13.99 -6.66
C ILE A 201 2.77 -14.90 -6.07
N LEU A 202 2.37 -15.84 -5.20
CA LEU A 202 3.31 -16.74 -4.52
C LEU A 202 4.08 -17.63 -5.52
N ASP A 203 3.40 -18.12 -6.56
CA ASP A 203 4.01 -18.95 -7.62
C ASP A 203 5.05 -18.19 -8.45
N ASN A 204 4.94 -16.86 -8.54
CA ASN A 204 5.74 -16.04 -9.48
C ASN A 204 6.69 -15.05 -8.81
N MET A 205 6.63 -14.89 -7.48
CA MET A 205 7.57 -14.02 -6.78
C MET A 205 8.92 -14.71 -6.57
N LYS A 206 9.99 -13.93 -6.71
CA LYS A 206 11.37 -14.33 -6.43
C LYS A 206 11.92 -13.44 -5.31
N VAL A 207 12.55 -14.05 -4.31
CA VAL A 207 13.12 -13.33 -3.17
C VAL A 207 14.62 -13.59 -3.08
N GLU A 208 15.42 -12.53 -2.98
CA GLU A 208 16.86 -12.59 -2.74
C GLU A 208 17.20 -11.87 -1.42
N VAL A 209 18.19 -12.39 -0.68
CA VAL A 209 18.71 -11.79 0.54
C VAL A 209 20.21 -11.56 0.38
N LYS A 210 20.70 -10.39 0.80
CA LYS A 210 22.12 -10.01 0.82
C LYS A 210 22.52 -9.40 2.15
#